data_AF-A0A2A4NI53-F1
#
_entry.id   AF-A0A2A4NI53-F1
#
_cell.length_a   1.000
_cell.length_b   1.000
_cell.length_c   1.000
_cell.angle_alpha   90.00
_cell.angle_beta   90.00
_cell.angle_gamma   90.00
#
_symmetry.space_group_name_H-M   'P 1'
#
loop_
_entity.id
_entity.type
_entity.pdbx_description
1 polymer ?
#
loop_
_entity_poly.entity_id
_entity_poly.type
_entity_poly.pdbx_seq_one_letter_code
_entity_poly.pdbx_strand_id
1 'polypeptide(L)'
;MDIKRIINIVVISLLVGVIVYNFSWRPSKIPTGDPESRFTQKNWGKVAYAGVVAGKNNSAIWPHEIVHEFKKPTKYSTPTAASVLKAKNTCHFRKVRKDEHAGVVFVGGSNTKAGIFAFSKNKVIKRAETHLRNQAFRSNPDNNHWIDEIFSVENMNGSRGEDSMQYVDVFITQTDKPVYLILTSQNAVIWNIHKAKDVIISNIAAISTHGIAFANLDSSIPVSILYGKRKLKQCKVNPVRRPEKHMRYVQRASLRDELDAVAKQKDVYRKYLLWFKTKFGVSPEDNVVGELRVSHVLVGPKPLNNDALIRYIPLSESQIQIANQDHIVIGGERTYDEFHKKIVIEKIEKILGKKPS
;
A
#
# COMPACT_ATOMS: atom_id res chain seq x y z
N MET A 1 27.34 21.02 11.84
CA MET A 1 27.45 19.73 12.56
C MET A 1 26.52 18.74 11.89
N ASP A 2 27.01 18.10 10.82
CA ASP A 2 26.22 17.18 9.98
C ASP A 2 26.21 15.78 10.59
N ILE A 3 25.06 15.37 11.13
CA ILE A 3 24.85 13.99 11.57
C ILE A 3 24.35 13.19 10.36
N LYS A 4 25.28 12.52 9.67
CA LYS A 4 24.97 11.45 8.71
C LYS A 4 24.25 10.33 9.46
N ARG A 5 22.95 10.18 9.23
CA ARG A 5 22.18 8.99 9.64
C ARG A 5 22.60 7.81 8.76
N ILE A 6 23.24 6.82 9.37
CA ILE A 6 23.51 5.52 8.77
C ILE A 6 22.19 4.73 8.74
N ILE A 7 21.73 4.35 7.55
CA ILE A 7 20.60 3.44 7.33
C ILE A 7 21.18 2.04 7.14
N ASN A 8 20.88 1.11 8.04
CA ASN A 8 21.25 -0.29 7.89
C ASN A 8 20.25 -0.98 6.94
N ILE A 9 20.65 -1.18 5.68
CA ILE A 9 19.96 -2.07 4.75
C ILE A 9 20.65 -3.43 4.85
N VAL A 10 19.92 -4.44 5.30
CA VAL A 10 20.41 -5.83 5.33
C VAL A 10 19.85 -6.56 4.11
N VAL A 11 20.73 -6.89 3.16
CA VAL A 11 20.44 -7.78 2.03
C VAL A 11 21.20 -9.07 2.29
N ILE A 12 20.49 -10.18 2.52
CA ILE A 12 21.11 -11.51 2.64
C ILE A 12 20.74 -12.28 1.39
N SER A 13 21.71 -12.41 0.47
CA SER A 13 21.60 -13.23 -0.73
C SER A 13 22.08 -14.65 -0.43
N LEU A 14 21.17 -15.61 -0.40
CA LEU A 14 21.49 -17.03 -0.39
C LEU A 14 21.50 -17.54 -1.84
N LEU A 15 22.70 -17.89 -2.33
CA LEU A 15 22.90 -18.68 -3.55
C LEU A 15 22.44 -20.11 -3.27
N VAL A 16 21.33 -20.53 -3.87
CA VAL A 16 20.88 -21.92 -3.88
C VAL A 16 20.71 -22.36 -5.33
N GLY A 17 21.29 -23.52 -5.65
CA GLY A 17 21.38 -24.09 -7.00
C GLY A 17 20.04 -24.24 -7.71
N VAL A 18 20.08 -24.04 -9.02
CA VAL A 18 18.94 -24.12 -9.93
C VAL A 18 18.57 -25.59 -10.13
N ILE A 19 17.42 -26.01 -9.58
CA ILE A 19 16.71 -27.21 -10.02
C ILE A 19 15.70 -26.74 -11.08
N VAL A 20 15.93 -27.11 -12.34
CA VAL A 20 15.01 -26.85 -13.45
C VAL A 20 13.85 -27.84 -13.38
N TYR A 21 12.76 -27.46 -12.71
CA TYR A 21 11.48 -28.12 -12.90
C TYR A 21 10.84 -27.60 -14.18
N ASN A 22 10.73 -28.45 -15.21
CA ASN A 22 9.85 -28.22 -16.36
C ASN A 22 8.39 -28.35 -15.90
N PHE A 23 7.89 -27.30 -15.26
CA PHE A 23 6.49 -27.18 -14.88
C PHE A 23 5.70 -26.76 -16.14
N SER A 24 5.02 -27.72 -16.76
CA SER A 24 4.11 -27.43 -17.88
C SER A 24 2.97 -26.52 -17.39
N TRP A 25 3.06 -25.24 -17.71
CA TRP A 25 2.06 -24.22 -17.37
C TRP A 25 0.74 -24.57 -18.08
N ARG A 26 -0.27 -25.05 -17.35
CA ARG A 26 -1.64 -24.97 -17.85
C ARG A 26 -1.96 -23.47 -17.93
N PRO A 27 -2.27 -22.88 -19.10
CA PRO A 27 -2.68 -21.49 -19.16
C PRO A 27 -3.84 -21.31 -18.20
N SER A 28 -3.64 -20.51 -17.16
CA SER A 28 -4.71 -20.11 -16.26
C SER A 28 -5.84 -19.60 -17.15
N LYS A 29 -6.99 -20.30 -17.18
CA LYS A 29 -8.12 -19.93 -18.03
C LYS A 29 -8.34 -18.42 -17.88
N ILE A 30 -8.31 -17.71 -19.01
CA ILE A 30 -8.65 -16.30 -19.07
C ILE A 30 -9.99 -16.15 -18.34
N PRO A 31 -10.08 -15.33 -17.27
CA PRO A 31 -11.32 -15.18 -16.54
C PRO A 31 -12.43 -14.74 -17.51
N THR A 32 -13.52 -15.49 -17.56
CA THR A 32 -14.71 -15.18 -18.36
C THR A 32 -15.85 -14.69 -17.45
N GLY A 33 -16.80 -13.97 -18.04
CA GLY A 33 -17.98 -13.44 -17.34
C GLY A 33 -17.85 -11.97 -16.91
N ASP A 34 -18.74 -11.53 -16.04
CA ASP A 34 -18.79 -10.16 -15.54
C ASP A 34 -17.66 -9.89 -14.51
N PRO A 35 -16.71 -8.97 -14.78
CA PRO A 35 -15.66 -8.62 -13.84
C PRO A 35 -16.20 -7.99 -12.54
N GLU A 36 -17.39 -7.39 -12.53
CA GLU A 36 -17.99 -6.83 -11.32
C GLU A 36 -18.30 -7.89 -10.26
N SER A 37 -18.57 -9.12 -10.68
CA SER A 37 -18.80 -10.27 -9.78
C SER A 37 -17.60 -10.60 -8.87
N ARG A 38 -16.41 -10.05 -9.18
CA ARG A 38 -15.20 -10.21 -8.36
C ARG A 38 -15.12 -9.23 -7.20
N PHE A 39 -16.01 -8.24 -7.14
CA PHE A 39 -16.06 -7.27 -6.05
C PHE A 39 -16.99 -7.73 -4.93
N THR A 40 -16.48 -7.71 -3.70
CA THR A 40 -17.27 -7.90 -2.48
C THR A 40 -17.50 -6.56 -1.80
N GLN A 41 -18.74 -6.21 -1.52
CA GLN A 41 -19.06 -5.02 -0.72
C GLN A 41 -18.67 -5.22 0.74
N LYS A 42 -17.95 -4.24 1.31
CA LYS A 42 -17.62 -4.16 2.74
C LYS A 42 -18.15 -2.84 3.33
N ASN A 43 -17.96 -2.66 4.63
CA ASN A 43 -18.39 -1.45 5.33
C ASN A 43 -17.87 -0.20 4.63
N TRP A 44 -16.57 -0.11 4.36
CA TRP A 44 -15.92 1.11 3.88
C TRP A 44 -15.70 1.20 2.36
N GLY A 45 -16.34 0.33 1.56
CA GLY A 45 -16.18 0.29 0.08
C GLY A 45 -16.12 -1.14 -0.46
N LYS A 46 -15.86 -1.30 -1.77
CA LYS A 46 -15.71 -2.65 -2.36
C LYS A 46 -14.29 -3.17 -2.21
N VAL A 47 -14.18 -4.49 -2.22
CA VAL A 47 -12.93 -5.24 -2.13
C VAL A 47 -12.84 -6.21 -3.30
N ALA A 48 -11.71 -6.22 -3.98
CA ALA A 48 -11.37 -7.14 -5.05
C ALA A 48 -10.02 -7.82 -4.78
N TYR A 49 -9.91 -9.09 -5.19
CA TYR A 49 -8.66 -9.85 -5.18
C TYR A 49 -7.89 -9.68 -6.50
N ALA A 50 -6.63 -10.13 -6.53
CA ALA A 50 -5.81 -10.16 -7.73
C ALA A 50 -6.51 -10.96 -8.85
N GLY A 51 -6.84 -10.28 -9.95
CA GLY A 51 -7.60 -10.84 -11.07
C GLY A 51 -8.65 -9.91 -11.69
N VAL A 52 -8.89 -8.73 -11.11
CA VAL A 52 -9.74 -7.68 -11.71
C VAL A 52 -9.08 -6.32 -11.54
N VAL A 53 -9.28 -5.45 -12.53
CA VAL A 53 -8.80 -4.06 -12.55
C VAL A 53 -9.97 -3.14 -12.22
N ALA A 54 -9.79 -2.28 -11.21
CA ALA A 54 -10.76 -1.23 -10.92
C ALA A 54 -10.49 0.00 -11.80
N GLY A 55 -11.51 0.48 -12.50
CA GLY A 55 -11.49 1.73 -13.23
C GLY A 55 -12.25 2.85 -12.52
N LYS A 56 -12.37 3.98 -13.20
CA LYS A 56 -13.21 5.10 -12.74
C LYS A 56 -14.68 4.68 -12.58
N ASN A 57 -15.43 5.41 -11.76
CA ASN A 57 -16.87 5.19 -11.54
C ASN A 57 -17.23 3.76 -11.07
N ASN A 58 -16.31 3.09 -10.37
CA ASN A 58 -16.45 1.69 -9.91
C ASN A 58 -16.58 0.67 -11.04
N SER A 59 -16.09 0.99 -12.24
CA SER A 59 -16.00 0.02 -13.35
C SER A 59 -15.01 -1.10 -13.03
N ALA A 60 -15.30 -2.29 -13.54
CA ALA A 60 -14.47 -3.47 -13.41
C ALA A 60 -14.03 -3.95 -14.80
N ILE A 61 -12.76 -4.29 -14.94
CA ILE A 61 -12.17 -4.71 -16.23
C ILE A 61 -11.27 -5.91 -16.00
N TRP A 62 -11.22 -6.86 -16.94
CA TRP A 62 -10.28 -7.96 -16.82
C TRP A 62 -8.84 -7.51 -17.13
N PRO A 63 -7.81 -8.02 -16.42
CA PRO A 63 -6.43 -7.61 -16.65
C PRO A 63 -5.96 -7.80 -18.11
N HIS A 64 -6.38 -8.89 -18.78
CA HIS A 64 -5.99 -9.17 -20.15
C HIS A 64 -6.55 -8.17 -21.18
N GLU A 65 -7.53 -7.35 -20.80
CA GLU A 65 -8.03 -6.25 -21.64
C GLU A 65 -7.20 -4.97 -21.50
N ILE A 66 -6.23 -4.94 -20.56
CA ILE A 66 -5.38 -3.78 -20.26
C ILE A 66 -3.90 -4.09 -20.52
N VAL A 67 -3.48 -5.32 -20.24
CA VAL A 67 -2.07 -5.71 -20.30
C VAL A 67 -1.85 -7.04 -21.00
N HIS A 68 -0.69 -7.15 -21.65
CA HIS A 68 -0.12 -8.42 -22.11
C HIS A 68 0.68 -9.08 -20.99
N GLU A 69 0.82 -10.41 -21.08
CA GLU A 69 1.66 -11.22 -20.17
C GLU A 69 1.28 -11.08 -18.69
N PHE A 70 -0.01 -10.86 -18.40
CA PHE A 70 -0.49 -10.73 -17.02
C PHE A 70 -0.11 -11.95 -16.18
N LYS A 71 0.70 -11.75 -15.15
CA LYS A 71 1.01 -12.77 -14.14
C LYS A 71 0.26 -12.40 -12.87
N LYS A 72 -0.56 -13.33 -12.38
CA LYS A 72 -1.26 -13.12 -11.10
C LYS A 72 -0.21 -12.88 -10.00
N PRO A 73 -0.33 -11.79 -9.24
CA PRO A 73 0.44 -11.56 -8.04
C PRO A 73 0.62 -12.78 -7.13
N THR A 74 1.87 -13.10 -6.81
CA THR A 74 2.21 -14.04 -5.75
C THR A 74 2.35 -13.30 -4.42
N LYS A 75 1.88 -13.93 -3.34
CA LYS A 75 2.02 -13.38 -1.99
C LYS A 75 3.51 -13.34 -1.63
N TYR A 76 3.96 -12.21 -1.10
CA TYR A 76 5.34 -11.96 -0.70
C TYR A 76 6.37 -12.01 -1.83
N SER A 77 5.96 -11.65 -3.05
CA SER A 77 6.93 -11.36 -4.11
C SER A 77 7.93 -10.29 -3.65
N THR A 78 9.21 -10.56 -3.87
CA THR A 78 10.32 -9.67 -3.53
C THR A 78 10.86 -9.02 -4.80
N PRO A 79 11.16 -7.71 -4.80
CA PRO A 79 11.73 -7.03 -5.95
C PRO A 79 13.16 -7.51 -6.24
N THR A 80 13.64 -7.23 -7.44
CA THR A 80 15.04 -7.53 -7.80
C THR A 80 16.03 -6.62 -7.08
N ALA A 81 15.63 -5.37 -6.82
CA ALA A 81 16.43 -4.40 -6.08
C ALA A 81 15.54 -3.36 -5.39
N ALA A 82 16.08 -2.73 -4.35
CA ALA A 82 15.45 -1.62 -3.66
C ALA A 82 16.42 -0.47 -3.40
N SER A 83 15.91 0.74 -3.48
CA SER A 83 16.64 1.98 -3.19
C SER A 83 15.77 2.93 -2.38
N VAL A 84 16.39 3.97 -1.81
CA VAL A 84 15.65 5.02 -1.12
C VAL A 84 15.04 5.97 -2.15
N LEU A 85 13.74 6.22 -2.03
CA LEU A 85 13.01 7.17 -2.85
C LEU A 85 13.53 8.60 -2.60
N LYS A 86 14.00 9.23 -3.67
CA LYS A 86 14.38 10.65 -3.68
C LYS A 86 13.13 11.52 -3.87
N ALA A 87 12.34 11.69 -2.81
CA ALA A 87 11.14 12.51 -2.83
C ALA A 87 11.06 13.48 -1.65
N LYS A 88 10.46 14.64 -1.87
CA LYS A 88 10.20 15.62 -0.81
C LYS A 88 9.02 15.16 0.03
N ASN A 89 9.22 14.93 1.33
CA ASN A 89 8.13 14.72 2.28
C ASN A 89 7.54 16.08 2.70
N THR A 90 6.38 16.45 2.18
CA THR A 90 5.89 17.85 2.15
C THR A 90 4.39 17.98 2.40
N CYS A 91 3.97 19.09 3.01
CA CYS A 91 2.56 19.53 3.05
C CYS A 91 2.17 20.38 1.82
N HIS A 92 3.11 20.65 0.92
CA HIS A 92 2.96 21.51 -0.25
C HIS A 92 3.12 20.67 -1.51
N PHE A 93 2.02 20.51 -2.24
CA PHE A 93 1.97 19.89 -3.55
C PHE A 93 1.79 20.99 -4.60
N ARG A 94 2.33 20.77 -5.79
CA ARG A 94 1.98 21.58 -6.96
C ARG A 94 0.52 21.29 -7.32
N LYS A 95 -0.23 22.32 -7.73
CA LYS A 95 -1.57 22.14 -8.30
C LYS A 95 -1.49 21.47 -9.68
N VAL A 96 -2.54 20.73 -10.03
CA VAL A 96 -2.72 20.21 -11.40
C VAL A 96 -2.88 21.40 -12.35
N ARG A 97 -2.12 21.40 -13.45
CA ARG A 97 -2.23 22.44 -14.49
C ARG A 97 -3.43 22.16 -15.41
N LYS A 98 -3.88 23.19 -16.14
CA LYS A 98 -5.05 23.08 -17.05
C LYS A 98 -4.81 22.12 -18.24
N ASP A 99 -3.55 21.99 -18.64
CA ASP A 99 -3.07 21.09 -19.70
C ASP A 99 -2.79 19.67 -19.19
N GLU A 100 -2.99 19.39 -17.89
CA GLU A 100 -2.78 18.08 -17.30
C GLU A 100 -4.09 17.33 -17.06
N HIS A 101 -4.03 16.01 -17.15
CA HIS A 101 -5.06 15.12 -16.63
C HIS A 101 -4.76 14.76 -15.17
N ALA A 102 -5.73 14.94 -14.27
CA ALA A 102 -5.62 14.50 -12.89
C ALA A 102 -5.98 13.00 -12.79
N GLY A 103 -4.97 12.15 -12.64
CA GLY A 103 -5.16 10.72 -12.38
C GLY A 103 -5.29 10.44 -10.88
N VAL A 104 -6.51 10.47 -10.34
CA VAL A 104 -6.75 10.30 -8.90
C VAL A 104 -7.03 8.84 -8.56
N VAL A 105 -6.21 8.26 -7.69
CA VAL A 105 -6.39 6.91 -7.15
C VAL A 105 -6.49 7.02 -5.63
N PHE A 106 -7.51 6.42 -5.05
CA PHE A 106 -7.67 6.29 -3.62
C PHE A 106 -8.00 4.84 -3.28
N VAL A 107 -7.10 4.19 -2.53
CA VAL A 107 -7.33 2.85 -2.01
C VAL A 107 -7.20 2.80 -0.49
N GLY A 108 -7.95 1.93 0.17
CA GLY A 108 -7.59 1.58 1.55
C GLY A 108 -6.28 0.78 1.60
N GLY A 109 -6.04 -0.04 0.58
CA GLY A 109 -4.84 -0.84 0.40
C GLY A 109 -5.03 -1.90 -0.69
N SER A 110 -4.28 -2.99 -0.61
CA SER A 110 -4.42 -4.16 -1.48
C SER A 110 -4.46 -5.45 -0.65
N ASN A 111 -5.13 -6.47 -1.19
CA ASN A 111 -5.08 -7.82 -0.60
C ASN A 111 -3.78 -8.56 -0.96
N THR A 112 -2.98 -7.97 -1.86
CA THR A 112 -1.71 -8.52 -2.30
C THR A 112 -0.59 -7.89 -1.48
N LYS A 113 0.17 -8.75 -0.79
CA LYS A 113 1.30 -8.38 0.06
C LYS A 113 2.61 -8.64 -0.67
N ALA A 114 3.56 -7.72 -0.53
CA ALA A 114 4.93 -7.89 -0.98
C ALA A 114 5.81 -8.43 0.14
N GLY A 115 6.93 -9.07 -0.23
CA GLY A 115 7.98 -9.49 0.70
C GLY A 115 8.86 -8.31 1.12
N ILE A 116 8.22 -7.19 1.46
CA ILE A 116 8.84 -5.95 1.89
C ILE A 116 8.09 -5.51 3.14
N PHE A 117 8.81 -5.35 4.22
CA PHE A 117 8.26 -4.97 5.52
C PHE A 117 8.88 -3.66 5.94
N ALA A 118 8.04 -2.72 6.36
CA ALA A 118 8.44 -1.36 6.70
C ALA A 118 7.78 -0.90 7.99
N PHE A 119 8.59 -0.52 8.98
CA PHE A 119 8.08 -0.09 10.27
C PHE A 119 9.02 0.90 10.98
N SER A 120 8.46 1.63 11.95
CA SER A 120 9.19 2.66 12.68
C SER A 120 9.87 2.12 13.93
N LYS A 121 10.90 2.83 14.40
CA LYS A 121 11.54 2.59 15.70
C LYS A 121 10.52 2.64 16.85
N ASN A 122 9.53 3.52 16.75
CA ASN A 122 8.46 3.62 17.75
C ASN A 122 7.59 2.35 17.81
N LYS A 123 7.38 1.65 16.67
CA LYS A 123 6.72 0.34 16.68
C LYS A 123 7.55 -0.69 17.44
N VAL A 124 8.88 -0.71 17.26
CA VAL A 124 9.80 -1.58 18.01
C VAL A 124 9.72 -1.31 19.51
N ILE A 125 9.77 -0.03 19.92
CA ILE A 125 9.65 0.37 21.33
C ILE A 125 8.33 -0.14 21.94
N LYS A 126 7.20 0.12 21.28
CA LYS A 126 5.89 -0.34 21.75
C LYS A 126 5.81 -1.85 21.90
N ARG A 127 6.37 -2.60 20.95
CA ARG A 127 6.38 -4.06 21.00
C ARG A 127 7.23 -4.59 22.15
N ALA A 128 8.38 -3.97 22.42
CA ALA A 128 9.20 -4.28 23.57
C ALA A 128 8.48 -3.99 24.90
N GLU A 129 7.82 -2.84 25.03
CA GLU A 129 7.03 -2.47 26.22
C GLU A 129 5.85 -3.42 26.43
N THR A 130 5.11 -3.76 25.37
CA THR A 130 4.03 -4.75 25.42
C THR A 130 4.54 -6.12 25.86
N HIS A 131 5.69 -6.55 25.36
CA HIS A 131 6.31 -7.81 25.77
C HIS A 131 6.64 -7.83 27.26
N LEU A 132 7.30 -6.78 27.77
CA LEU A 132 7.64 -6.64 29.18
C LEU A 132 6.40 -6.60 30.10
N ARG A 133 5.35 -5.86 29.70
CA ARG A 133 4.09 -5.81 30.45
C ARG A 133 3.44 -7.19 30.56
N ASN A 134 3.43 -7.94 29.46
CA ASN A 134 2.86 -9.27 29.44
C ASN A 134 3.69 -10.25 30.27
N GLN A 135 5.01 -10.11 30.30
CA GLN A 135 5.88 -10.89 31.18
C GLN A 135 5.61 -10.59 32.66
N ALA A 136 5.51 -9.31 33.05
CA ALA A 136 5.19 -8.93 34.43
C ALA A 136 3.82 -9.47 34.89
N PHE A 137 2.82 -9.45 33.99
CA PHE A 137 1.49 -10.02 34.27
C PHE A 137 1.52 -11.54 34.52
N ARG A 138 2.45 -12.26 33.89
CA ARG A 138 2.64 -13.71 34.03
C ARG A 138 3.39 -14.11 35.29
N SER A 139 4.28 -13.25 35.78
CA SER A 139 4.99 -13.48 37.04
C SER A 139 4.09 -13.24 38.27
N ASN A 140 2.80 -12.94 38.07
CA ASN A 140 1.80 -12.90 39.14
C ASN A 140 1.23 -14.32 39.39
N PRO A 141 1.48 -14.93 40.57
CA PRO A 141 1.06 -16.30 40.87
C PRO A 141 -0.45 -16.55 40.79
N ASP A 142 -1.28 -15.50 40.80
CA ASP A 142 -2.75 -15.62 40.78
C ASP A 142 -3.36 -15.82 39.37
N ASN A 143 -2.56 -15.71 38.30
CA ASN A 143 -3.05 -15.74 36.92
C ASN A 143 -2.82 -17.11 36.24
N ASN A 144 -3.65 -18.12 36.53
CA ASN A 144 -3.34 -19.51 36.19
C ASN A 144 -4.13 -20.20 35.04
N HIS A 145 -4.93 -19.50 34.21
CA HIS A 145 -5.91 -20.24 33.36
C HIS A 145 -6.05 -19.93 31.86
N TRP A 146 -5.08 -19.31 31.17
CA TRP A 146 -5.19 -19.14 29.70
C TRP A 146 -3.87 -18.89 28.95
N ILE A 147 -2.74 -19.38 29.45
CA ILE A 147 -1.41 -18.80 29.13
C ILE A 147 -0.62 -19.53 28.02
N ASP A 148 -0.98 -20.77 27.65
CA ASP A 148 -0.16 -21.59 26.75
C ASP A 148 -0.35 -21.31 25.25
N GLU A 149 -1.46 -20.70 24.83
CA GLU A 149 -1.73 -20.43 23.40
C GLU A 149 -1.25 -19.04 22.92
N ILE A 150 -0.83 -18.16 23.83
CA ILE A 150 -0.64 -16.73 23.51
C ILE A 150 0.82 -16.38 23.15
N PHE A 151 1.82 -17.26 23.35
CA PHE A 151 3.23 -16.86 23.16
C PHE A 151 4.15 -17.93 22.57
N SER A 152 3.94 -18.30 21.32
CA SER A 152 5.11 -18.41 20.44
C SER A 152 5.50 -17.00 19.96
N VAL A 153 6.74 -16.81 19.52
CA VAL A 153 7.12 -15.62 18.73
C VAL A 153 6.15 -15.41 17.55
N GLU A 154 5.39 -16.44 17.17
CA GLU A 154 4.32 -16.40 16.19
C GLU A 154 3.09 -15.58 16.61
N ASN A 155 2.92 -15.15 17.87
CA ASN A 155 1.90 -14.14 18.21
C ASN A 155 2.41 -12.69 18.14
N MET A 156 3.70 -12.50 17.87
CA MET A 156 4.16 -11.26 17.23
C MET A 156 3.72 -11.20 15.75
N ASN A 157 3.15 -12.26 15.16
CA ASN A 157 2.72 -12.26 13.75
C ASN A 157 1.59 -11.28 13.44
N GLY A 158 0.86 -10.78 14.44
CA GLY A 158 -0.03 -9.63 14.28
C GLY A 158 0.68 -8.42 13.66
N SER A 159 2.00 -8.31 13.84
CA SER A 159 2.84 -7.27 13.22
C SER A 159 3.08 -7.48 11.72
N ARG A 160 3.21 -8.72 11.23
CA ARG A 160 3.53 -9.01 9.82
C ARG A 160 2.52 -8.37 8.89
N GLY A 161 1.24 -8.46 9.24
CA GLY A 161 0.16 -7.90 8.43
C GLY A 161 0.17 -6.38 8.35
N GLU A 162 0.58 -5.71 9.43
CA GLU A 162 0.67 -4.25 9.50
C GLU A 162 1.97 -3.68 8.94
N ASP A 163 3.04 -4.47 8.95
CA ASP A 163 4.37 -4.05 8.53
C ASP A 163 4.65 -4.43 7.07
N SER A 164 4.03 -5.50 6.56
CA SER A 164 4.11 -5.87 5.15
C SER A 164 3.49 -4.78 4.29
N MET A 165 4.28 -4.30 3.33
CA MET A 165 3.78 -3.40 2.31
C MET A 165 2.88 -4.18 1.36
N GLN A 166 1.70 -3.62 1.11
CA GLN A 166 0.80 -4.10 0.08
C GLN A 166 1.23 -3.51 -1.27
N TYR A 167 0.86 -4.10 -2.39
CA TYR A 167 1.12 -3.45 -3.68
C TYR A 167 -0.11 -3.37 -4.58
N VAL A 168 -0.12 -2.30 -5.36
CA VAL A 168 -1.18 -1.97 -6.32
C VAL A 168 -0.51 -1.70 -7.66
N ASP A 169 -0.89 -2.47 -8.67
CA ASP A 169 -0.54 -2.17 -10.05
C ASP A 169 -1.39 -0.99 -10.54
N VAL A 170 -0.73 0.07 -11.00
CA VAL A 170 -1.35 1.26 -11.56
C VAL A 170 -1.10 1.24 -13.06
N PHE A 171 -2.12 0.84 -13.82
CA PHE A 171 -2.11 0.88 -15.29
C PHE A 171 -2.52 2.27 -15.75
N ILE A 172 -1.72 2.88 -16.61
CA ILE A 172 -1.95 4.24 -17.09
C ILE A 172 -2.02 4.21 -18.61
N THR A 173 -3.14 4.67 -19.15
CA THR A 173 -3.48 4.63 -20.58
C THR A 173 -3.92 5.99 -21.11
N GLN A 174 -3.98 7.01 -20.26
CA GLN A 174 -4.34 8.37 -20.65
C GLN A 174 -3.23 9.02 -21.48
N THR A 175 -3.49 9.26 -22.76
CA THR A 175 -2.54 9.84 -23.72
C THR A 175 -2.90 11.25 -24.19
N ASP A 176 -4.14 11.70 -24.00
CA ASP A 176 -4.61 12.99 -24.53
C ASP A 176 -3.91 14.19 -23.88
N LYS A 177 -3.46 14.01 -22.64
CA LYS A 177 -2.77 15.02 -21.82
C LYS A 177 -1.76 14.35 -20.89
N PRO A 178 -0.66 15.04 -20.51
CA PRO A 178 0.22 14.57 -19.45
C PRO A 178 -0.55 14.30 -18.15
N VAL A 179 -0.24 13.20 -17.50
CA VAL A 179 -0.93 12.74 -16.29
C VAL A 179 -0.19 13.21 -15.05
N TYR A 180 -0.90 13.96 -14.20
CA TYR A 180 -0.49 14.16 -12.81
C TYR A 180 -1.20 13.10 -11.97
N LEU A 181 -0.45 12.10 -11.52
CA LEU A 181 -0.96 11.04 -10.66
C LEU A 181 -1.04 11.51 -9.20
N ILE A 182 -2.21 11.35 -8.59
CA ILE A 182 -2.43 11.62 -7.17
C ILE A 182 -2.89 10.31 -6.52
N LEU A 183 -1.99 9.69 -5.77
CA LEU A 183 -2.12 8.34 -5.23
C LEU A 183 -2.33 8.40 -3.72
N THR A 184 -3.48 7.96 -3.24
CA THR A 184 -3.84 8.00 -1.82
C THR A 184 -4.06 6.60 -1.27
N SER A 185 -3.46 6.30 -0.11
CA SER A 185 -3.61 5.01 0.58
C SER A 185 -3.87 5.13 2.08
N GLN A 186 -4.65 4.21 2.64
CA GLN A 186 -4.82 4.07 4.10
C GLN A 186 -3.89 3.04 4.74
N ASN A 187 -3.10 2.32 3.94
CA ASN A 187 -2.09 1.34 4.37
C ASN A 187 -0.76 1.61 3.69
N ALA A 188 0.27 0.83 4.06
CA ALA A 188 1.56 0.89 3.39
C ALA A 188 1.42 0.28 1.99
N VAL A 189 1.67 1.07 0.94
CA VAL A 189 1.47 0.65 -0.45
C VAL A 189 2.72 0.88 -1.29
N ILE A 190 3.06 -0.11 -2.09
CA ILE A 190 3.96 -0.03 -3.23
C ILE A 190 3.08 0.22 -4.46
N TRP A 191 3.25 1.37 -5.08
CA TRP A 191 2.59 1.69 -6.35
C TRP A 191 3.44 1.17 -7.48
N ASN A 192 3.05 0.04 -8.08
CA ASN A 192 3.73 -0.53 -9.23
C ASN A 192 3.22 0.16 -10.50
N ILE A 193 4.05 1.01 -11.10
CA ILE A 193 3.62 1.90 -12.19
C ILE A 193 3.81 1.21 -13.53
N HIS A 194 2.73 1.11 -14.30
CA HIS A 194 2.71 0.54 -15.64
C HIS A 194 2.11 1.57 -16.59
N LYS A 195 2.87 2.02 -17.60
CA LYS A 195 2.41 3.04 -18.54
C LYS A 195 2.36 2.49 -19.97
N ALA A 196 1.33 2.87 -20.72
CA ALA A 196 1.31 2.65 -22.16
C ALA A 196 2.41 3.50 -22.84
N LYS A 197 2.77 3.12 -24.07
CA LYS A 197 3.93 3.67 -24.80
C LYS A 197 3.96 5.19 -24.82
N ASP A 198 2.82 5.81 -25.15
CA ASP A 198 2.70 7.25 -25.39
C ASP A 198 2.21 8.05 -24.18
N VAL A 199 2.16 7.41 -23.00
CA VAL A 199 1.76 8.09 -21.77
C VAL A 199 2.92 8.90 -21.21
N ILE A 200 2.62 10.18 -20.97
CA ILE A 200 3.50 11.12 -20.26
C ILE A 200 2.98 11.30 -18.84
N ILE A 201 3.79 10.99 -17.84
CA ILE A 201 3.49 11.28 -16.44
C ILE A 201 4.25 12.56 -16.06
N SER A 202 3.54 13.65 -15.80
CA SER A 202 4.17 14.94 -15.52
C SER A 202 4.61 15.10 -14.06
N ASN A 203 3.91 14.45 -13.13
CA ASN A 203 4.20 14.51 -11.70
C ASN A 203 3.48 13.40 -10.94
N ILE A 204 4.03 13.01 -9.78
CA ILE A 204 3.38 12.10 -8.85
C ILE A 204 3.28 12.76 -7.47
N ALA A 205 2.07 12.76 -6.91
CA ALA A 205 1.82 13.03 -5.50
C ALA A 205 1.32 11.76 -4.83
N ALA A 206 1.98 11.30 -3.76
CA ALA A 206 1.52 10.15 -3.00
C ALA A 206 1.28 10.48 -1.53
N ILE A 207 0.09 10.12 -1.04
CA ILE A 207 -0.38 10.41 0.31
C ILE A 207 -0.71 9.08 1.00
N SER A 208 -0.13 8.81 2.16
CA SER A 208 -0.41 7.58 2.90
C SER A 208 -0.44 7.78 4.40
N THR A 209 -1.29 7.02 5.10
CA THR A 209 -1.22 6.95 6.57
C THR A 209 -0.01 6.16 7.08
N HIS A 210 0.60 5.33 6.22
CA HIS A 210 1.73 4.44 6.52
C HIS A 210 2.84 4.60 5.47
N GLY A 211 3.57 3.55 5.10
CA GLY A 211 4.69 3.62 4.16
C GLY A 211 4.28 3.84 2.70
N ILE A 212 5.18 4.42 1.90
CA ILE A 212 5.03 4.60 0.46
C ILE A 212 6.25 4.02 -0.22
N ALA A 213 6.04 3.28 -1.30
CA ALA A 213 7.09 2.91 -2.23
C ALA A 213 6.54 2.93 -3.66
N PHE A 214 7.45 2.90 -4.62
CA PHE A 214 7.13 2.82 -6.04
C PHE A 214 7.93 1.68 -6.67
N ALA A 215 7.32 0.96 -7.59
CA ALA A 215 7.99 0.03 -8.48
C ALA A 215 7.86 0.54 -9.92
N ASN A 216 8.88 0.30 -10.75
CA ASN A 216 8.92 0.70 -12.16
C ASN A 216 8.68 2.21 -12.39
N LEU A 217 9.13 3.03 -11.44
CA LEU A 217 9.07 4.48 -11.53
C LEU A 217 10.30 5.02 -12.26
N ASP A 218 10.07 5.76 -13.34
CA ASP A 218 11.09 6.56 -14.00
C ASP A 218 11.64 7.64 -13.05
N SER A 219 12.95 7.64 -12.86
CA SER A 219 13.66 8.57 -11.95
C SER A 219 13.57 10.05 -12.35
N SER A 220 13.22 10.35 -13.61
CA SER A 220 13.02 11.71 -14.10
C SER A 220 11.69 12.34 -13.66
N ILE A 221 10.70 11.50 -13.28
CA ILE A 221 9.38 11.96 -12.87
C ILE A 221 9.47 12.60 -11.48
N PRO A 222 9.07 13.87 -11.30
CA PRO A 222 9.10 14.48 -9.98
C PRO A 222 8.06 13.84 -9.06
N VAL A 223 8.49 13.50 -7.83
CA VAL A 223 7.66 12.87 -6.82
C VAL A 223 7.60 13.70 -5.55
N SER A 224 6.37 13.99 -5.10
CA SER A 224 6.09 14.57 -3.78
C SER A 224 5.34 13.56 -2.94
N ILE A 225 5.77 13.35 -1.71
CA ILE A 225 5.14 12.40 -0.79
C ILE A 225 4.65 13.09 0.48
N LEU A 226 3.59 12.56 1.07
CA LEU A 226 3.15 12.90 2.42
C LEU A 226 2.69 11.62 3.11
N TYR A 227 3.49 11.13 4.05
CA TYR A 227 3.20 9.83 4.65
C TYR A 227 3.42 9.76 6.16
N GLY A 228 2.69 8.85 6.80
CA GLY A 228 2.73 8.63 8.23
C GLY A 228 1.74 9.50 9.00
N LYS A 229 1.01 8.87 9.95
CA LYS A 229 -0.02 9.52 10.78
C LYS A 229 0.42 10.85 11.41
N ARG A 230 1.67 10.94 11.90
CA ARG A 230 2.20 12.18 12.50
C ARG A 230 2.28 13.33 11.49
N LYS A 231 2.79 13.07 10.29
CA LYS A 231 2.94 14.09 9.23
C LYS A 231 1.59 14.49 8.67
N LEU A 232 0.68 13.55 8.44
CA LEU A 232 -0.70 13.85 8.05
C LEU A 232 -1.39 14.77 9.06
N LYS A 233 -1.26 14.49 10.37
CA LYS A 233 -1.77 15.36 11.44
C LYS A 233 -1.15 16.75 11.39
N GLN A 234 0.17 16.86 11.20
CA GLN A 234 0.87 18.15 11.06
C GLN A 234 0.39 18.94 9.84
N CYS A 235 0.14 18.27 8.72
CA CYS A 235 -0.40 18.88 7.51
C CYS A 235 -1.93 19.04 7.53
N LYS A 236 -2.59 18.77 8.66
CA LYS A 236 -4.04 18.86 8.89
C LYS A 236 -4.88 18.13 7.84
N VAL A 237 -4.44 16.93 7.45
CA VAL A 237 -5.14 16.09 6.47
C VAL A 237 -5.51 14.73 7.06
N ASN A 238 -6.72 14.27 6.77
CA ASN A 238 -7.17 12.92 7.07
C ASN A 238 -7.77 12.31 5.79
N PRO A 239 -6.99 11.53 5.01
CA PRO A 239 -7.47 10.97 3.76
C PRO A 239 -8.67 10.06 3.97
N VAL A 240 -9.78 10.41 3.34
CA VAL A 240 -11.00 9.61 3.39
C VAL A 240 -11.86 9.82 2.16
N ARG A 241 -12.66 8.81 1.83
CA ARG A 241 -13.60 8.87 0.71
C ARG A 241 -14.93 9.48 1.10
N ARG A 242 -15.62 10.01 0.09
CA ARG A 242 -17.02 10.37 0.23
C ARG A 242 -17.83 9.13 0.63
N PRO A 243 -18.73 9.23 1.62
CA PRO A 243 -19.73 8.20 1.86
C PRO A 243 -20.56 7.94 0.59
N GLU A 244 -20.50 6.74 0.05
CA GLU A 244 -21.22 6.33 -1.16
C GLU A 244 -22.33 5.32 -0.84
N LYS A 245 -23.40 5.29 -1.65
CA LYS A 245 -24.54 4.38 -1.46
C LYS A 245 -24.18 2.89 -1.45
N HIS A 246 -23.08 2.51 -2.11
CA HIS A 246 -22.62 1.12 -2.17
C HIS A 246 -21.84 0.69 -0.90
N MET A 247 -21.53 1.61 0.01
CA MET A 247 -20.83 1.31 1.26
C MET A 247 -21.81 0.74 2.30
N ARG A 248 -21.51 -0.41 2.90
CA ARG A 248 -22.47 -1.07 3.81
C ARG A 248 -22.86 -0.23 5.03
N TYR A 249 -21.98 0.64 5.54
CA TYR A 249 -22.37 1.52 6.66
C TYR A 249 -23.38 2.60 6.23
N VAL A 250 -23.31 3.06 4.98
CA VAL A 250 -24.29 4.00 4.42
C VAL A 250 -25.63 3.30 4.21
N GLN A 251 -25.62 2.06 3.71
CA GLN A 251 -26.82 1.24 3.53
C GLN A 251 -27.51 0.93 4.88
N ARG A 252 -26.73 0.64 5.92
CA ARG A 252 -27.27 0.39 7.28
C ARG A 252 -27.76 1.67 7.95
N ALA A 253 -27.15 2.82 7.66
CA ALA A 253 -27.63 4.12 8.16
C ALA A 253 -29.03 4.47 7.66
N SER A 254 -29.40 4.08 6.43
CA SER A 254 -30.78 4.22 5.95
C SER A 254 -31.78 3.32 6.68
N LEU A 255 -31.32 2.38 7.51
CA LEU A 255 -32.13 1.39 8.23
C LEU A 255 -32.18 1.61 9.75
N ARG A 256 -31.71 2.77 10.24
CA ARG A 256 -31.95 3.42 11.56
C ARG A 256 -30.81 3.55 12.59
N ASP A 257 -29.68 2.85 12.51
CA ASP A 257 -28.67 2.90 13.60
C ASP A 257 -27.29 3.51 13.26
N GLU A 258 -27.05 4.03 12.05
CA GLU A 258 -25.72 4.55 11.66
C GLU A 258 -25.75 5.98 11.06
N LEU A 259 -26.83 6.74 11.27
CA LEU A 259 -26.97 8.12 10.78
C LEU A 259 -25.84 9.05 11.29
N ASP A 260 -25.51 8.95 12.58
CA ASP A 260 -24.42 9.72 13.19
C ASP A 260 -23.05 9.37 12.62
N ALA A 261 -22.81 8.08 12.34
CA ALA A 261 -21.56 7.63 11.72
C ALA A 261 -21.42 8.19 10.29
N VAL A 262 -22.50 8.21 9.51
CA VAL A 262 -22.52 8.83 8.18
C VAL A 262 -22.30 10.34 8.28
N ALA A 263 -22.99 11.03 9.19
CA ALA A 263 -22.84 12.48 9.38
C ALA A 263 -21.40 12.85 9.77
N LYS A 264 -20.82 12.13 10.74
CA LYS A 264 -19.40 12.27 11.13
C LYS A 264 -18.48 12.06 9.94
N GLN A 265 -18.72 11.01 9.14
CA GLN A 265 -17.88 10.71 7.99
C GLN A 265 -18.00 11.76 6.87
N LYS A 266 -19.19 12.35 6.68
CA LYS A 266 -19.40 13.49 5.78
C LYS A 266 -18.60 14.71 6.23
N ASP A 267 -18.54 15.04 7.52
CA ASP A 267 -17.75 16.18 8.01
C ASP A 267 -16.24 15.94 7.82
N VAL A 268 -15.75 14.74 8.14
CA VAL A 268 -14.33 14.38 7.89
C VAL A 268 -14.01 14.48 6.39
N TYR A 269 -14.89 13.95 5.52
CA TYR A 269 -14.72 14.07 4.07
C TYR A 269 -14.74 15.51 3.59
N ARG A 270 -15.62 16.38 4.11
CA ARG A 270 -15.66 17.81 3.74
C ARG A 270 -14.34 18.51 4.02
N LYS A 271 -13.71 18.23 5.17
CA LYS A 271 -12.37 18.74 5.52
C LYS A 271 -11.31 18.23 4.55
N TYR A 272 -11.36 16.94 4.21
CA TYR A 272 -10.44 16.36 3.23
C TYR A 272 -10.62 16.95 1.82
N LEU A 273 -11.85 17.08 1.35
CA LEU A 273 -12.21 17.70 0.07
C LEU A 273 -11.65 19.12 -0.03
N LEU A 274 -11.87 19.96 0.98
CA LEU A 274 -11.37 21.34 1.00
C LEU A 274 -9.83 21.38 0.99
N TRP A 275 -9.19 20.53 1.80
CA TRP A 275 -7.74 20.41 1.82
C TRP A 275 -7.22 19.98 0.43
N PHE A 276 -7.83 18.95 -0.18
CA PHE A 276 -7.39 18.39 -1.45
C PHE A 276 -7.55 19.39 -2.59
N LYS A 277 -8.70 20.08 -2.68
CA LYS A 277 -8.93 21.17 -3.63
C LYS A 277 -7.92 22.30 -3.44
N THR A 278 -7.61 22.67 -2.19
CA THR A 278 -6.60 23.69 -1.90
C THR A 278 -5.21 23.28 -2.41
N LYS A 279 -4.82 22.01 -2.25
CA LYS A 279 -3.49 21.50 -2.62
C LYS A 279 -3.35 21.20 -4.10
N PHE A 280 -4.37 20.63 -4.73
CA PHE A 280 -4.28 20.11 -6.10
C PHE A 280 -5.09 20.91 -7.11
N GLY A 281 -6.06 21.74 -6.68
CA GLY A 281 -6.94 22.49 -7.58
C GLY A 281 -8.07 21.67 -8.20
N VAL A 282 -8.19 20.38 -7.86
CA VAL A 282 -9.20 19.43 -8.37
C VAL A 282 -9.91 18.71 -7.22
N SER A 283 -11.03 18.05 -7.48
CA SER A 283 -11.71 17.22 -6.46
C SER A 283 -11.02 15.86 -6.29
N PRO A 284 -10.96 15.28 -5.07
CA PRO A 284 -10.50 13.91 -4.85
C PRO A 284 -11.48 12.84 -5.36
N GLU A 285 -12.68 13.23 -5.80
CA GLU A 285 -13.72 12.30 -6.30
C GLU A 285 -13.95 12.43 -7.81
N ASP A 286 -13.34 13.41 -8.49
CA ASP A 286 -13.50 13.57 -9.94
C ASP A 286 -12.68 12.47 -10.65
N ASN A 287 -13.36 11.57 -11.36
CA ASN A 287 -12.76 10.44 -12.07
C ASN A 287 -11.87 9.52 -11.21
N VAL A 288 -12.16 9.41 -9.91
CA VAL A 288 -11.35 8.62 -8.98
C VAL A 288 -11.51 7.11 -9.19
N VAL A 289 -10.41 6.37 -9.10
CA VAL A 289 -10.45 4.93 -8.83
C VAL A 289 -10.43 4.71 -7.32
N GLY A 290 -11.47 4.07 -6.80
CA GLY A 290 -11.94 4.36 -5.46
C GLY A 290 -12.19 3.19 -4.52
N GLU A 291 -11.46 2.09 -4.66
CA GLU A 291 -11.83 0.85 -3.97
C GLU A 291 -11.18 0.70 -2.60
N LEU A 292 -11.88 0.08 -1.64
CA LEU A 292 -11.33 -0.11 -0.29
C LEU A 292 -10.09 -1.00 -0.33
N ARG A 293 -10.14 -2.11 -1.06
CA ARG A 293 -8.95 -2.94 -1.33
C ARG A 293 -8.99 -3.48 -2.74
N VAL A 294 -7.94 -3.20 -3.51
CA VAL A 294 -7.80 -3.67 -4.89
C VAL A 294 -6.32 -3.86 -5.21
N SER A 295 -5.99 -4.82 -6.08
CA SER A 295 -4.59 -5.07 -6.50
C SER A 295 -4.21 -4.38 -7.80
N HIS A 296 -5.19 -3.95 -8.61
CA HIS A 296 -4.96 -3.36 -9.91
C HIS A 296 -5.94 -2.21 -10.17
N VAL A 297 -5.44 -1.08 -10.66
CA VAL A 297 -6.25 0.10 -11.01
C VAL A 297 -5.92 0.58 -12.42
N LEU A 298 -6.90 1.17 -13.09
CA LEU A 298 -6.74 1.81 -14.40
C LEU A 298 -6.94 3.33 -14.31
N VAL A 299 -5.94 4.08 -14.74
CA VAL A 299 -5.96 5.53 -14.90
C VAL A 299 -5.97 5.87 -16.39
N GLY A 300 -7.15 6.24 -16.89
CA GLY A 300 -7.39 6.51 -18.31
C GLY A 300 -8.49 5.62 -18.89
N PRO A 301 -8.73 5.70 -20.21
CA PRO A 301 -9.68 4.83 -20.89
C PRO A 301 -9.13 3.40 -21.01
N LYS A 302 -10.03 2.42 -21.16
CA LYS A 302 -9.62 1.06 -21.55
C LYS A 302 -8.94 1.13 -22.94
N PRO A 303 -7.80 0.46 -23.15
CA PRO A 303 -7.21 0.34 -24.48
C PRO A 303 -8.24 -0.18 -25.50
N LEU A 304 -8.24 0.40 -26.70
CA LEU A 304 -9.20 0.04 -27.76
C LEU A 304 -8.71 -1.13 -28.62
N ASN A 305 -7.41 -1.37 -28.65
CA ASN A 305 -6.77 -2.40 -29.47
C ASN A 305 -5.58 -3.03 -28.74
N ASN A 306 -5.09 -4.15 -29.28
CA ASN A 306 -4.01 -4.93 -28.66
C ASN A 306 -2.67 -4.20 -28.63
N ASP A 307 -2.44 -3.27 -29.56
CA ASP A 307 -1.19 -2.50 -29.64
C ASP A 307 -1.08 -1.43 -28.54
N ALA A 308 -2.23 -1.01 -28.00
CA ALA A 308 -2.31 -0.08 -26.87
C ALA A 308 -2.25 -0.77 -25.49
N LEU A 309 -2.15 -2.11 -25.45
CA LEU A 309 -2.01 -2.85 -24.20
C LEU A 309 -0.62 -2.65 -23.58
N ILE A 310 -0.58 -2.58 -22.26
CA ILE A 310 0.66 -2.34 -21.52
C ILE A 310 1.38 -3.69 -21.31
N ARG A 311 2.70 -3.71 -21.34
CA ARG A 311 3.45 -4.89 -20.90
C ARG A 311 3.40 -4.98 -19.38
N TYR A 312 2.91 -6.09 -18.83
CA TYR A 312 2.89 -6.30 -17.39
C TYR A 312 4.29 -6.60 -16.85
N ILE A 313 4.74 -5.82 -15.86
CA ILE A 313 5.99 -6.08 -15.12
C ILE A 313 5.66 -6.50 -13.68
N PRO A 314 5.81 -7.79 -13.31
CA PRO A 314 5.53 -8.23 -11.96
C PRO A 314 6.52 -7.60 -10.97
N LEU A 315 6.10 -7.46 -9.71
CA LEU A 315 6.95 -6.91 -8.66
C LEU A 315 8.28 -7.67 -8.54
N SER A 316 8.28 -8.98 -8.78
CA SER A 316 9.48 -9.84 -8.74
C SER A 316 10.54 -9.52 -9.79
N GLU A 317 10.16 -8.80 -10.85
CA GLU A 317 11.07 -8.35 -11.91
C GLU A 317 11.37 -6.84 -11.79
N SER A 318 10.79 -6.18 -10.78
CA SER A 318 10.82 -4.72 -10.65
C SER A 318 11.93 -4.26 -9.71
N GLN A 319 12.48 -3.08 -10.01
CA GLN A 319 13.23 -2.28 -9.04
C GLN A 319 12.28 -1.37 -8.27
N ILE A 320 12.53 -1.18 -6.98
CA ILE A 320 11.68 -0.32 -6.14
C ILE A 320 12.44 0.85 -5.50
N GLN A 321 11.67 1.90 -5.26
CA GLN A 321 12.10 3.10 -4.54
C GLN A 321 11.20 3.26 -3.31
N ILE A 322 11.75 3.13 -2.11
CA ILE A 322 11.00 3.14 -0.85
C ILE A 322 11.21 4.46 -0.14
N ALA A 323 10.13 5.12 0.30
CA ALA A 323 10.23 6.28 1.17
C ALA A 323 10.99 5.92 2.45
N ASN A 324 11.75 6.87 3.01
CA ASN A 324 12.60 6.59 4.16
C ASN A 324 11.82 6.00 5.36
N GLN A 325 12.26 4.87 5.87
CA GLN A 325 11.68 4.19 7.05
C GLN A 325 12.81 3.82 8.00
N ASP A 326 12.50 3.73 9.30
CA ASP A 326 13.53 3.37 10.28
C ASP A 326 14.02 1.92 10.09
N HIS A 327 13.11 1.02 9.70
CA HIS A 327 13.41 -0.37 9.41
C HIS A 327 12.73 -0.80 8.11
N ILE A 328 13.51 -1.42 7.23
CA ILE A 328 13.07 -2.05 5.99
C ILE A 328 13.66 -3.45 5.96
N VAL A 329 12.81 -4.46 5.76
CA VAL A 329 13.22 -5.85 5.54
C VAL A 329 12.68 -6.29 4.19
N ILE A 330 13.54 -6.87 3.35
CA ILE A 330 13.15 -7.45 2.07
C ILE A 330 13.42 -8.95 2.15
N GLY A 331 12.38 -9.74 1.96
CA GLY A 331 12.44 -11.19 2.09
C GLY A 331 11.07 -11.80 2.38
N GLY A 332 11.05 -13.12 2.55
CA GLY A 332 9.86 -13.84 2.98
C GLY A 332 9.52 -13.57 4.46
N GLU A 333 8.42 -14.18 4.93
CA GLU A 333 7.96 -14.03 6.32
C GLU A 333 9.05 -14.42 7.33
N ARG A 334 9.79 -15.51 7.07
CA ARG A 334 10.86 -15.97 7.95
C ARG A 334 11.96 -14.92 8.15
N THR A 335 12.42 -14.31 7.07
CA THR A 335 13.45 -13.24 7.11
C THR A 335 12.98 -12.06 7.95
N TYR A 336 11.70 -11.68 7.79
CA TYR A 336 11.09 -10.65 8.63
C TYR A 336 11.04 -11.05 10.10
N ASP A 337 10.57 -12.26 10.42
CA ASP A 337 10.40 -12.70 11.80
C ASP A 337 11.74 -12.76 12.55
N GLU A 338 12.79 -13.29 11.91
CA GLU A 338 14.14 -13.35 12.47
C GLU A 338 14.68 -11.95 12.77
N PHE A 339 14.59 -11.02 11.80
CA PHE A 339 15.03 -9.64 11.99
C PHE A 339 14.20 -8.91 13.05
N HIS A 340 12.88 -9.04 12.99
CA HIS A 340 11.95 -8.41 13.91
C HIS A 340 12.17 -8.88 15.35
N LYS A 341 12.32 -10.20 15.56
CA LYS A 341 12.63 -10.77 16.87
C LYS A 341 13.92 -10.17 17.43
N LYS A 342 14.99 -10.15 16.63
CA LYS A 342 16.30 -9.61 17.03
C LYS A 342 16.19 -8.18 17.57
N ILE A 343 15.64 -7.26 16.77
CA ILE A 343 15.59 -5.84 17.15
C ILE A 343 14.66 -5.55 18.33
N VAL A 344 13.62 -6.37 18.53
CA VAL A 344 12.72 -6.22 19.69
C VAL A 344 13.41 -6.73 20.95
N ILE A 345 14.12 -7.87 20.89
CA ILE A 345 14.92 -8.39 22.02
C ILE A 345 16.01 -7.39 22.41
N GLU A 346 16.80 -6.90 21.45
CA GLU A 346 17.82 -5.87 21.70
C GLU A 346 17.21 -4.63 22.40
N LYS A 347 15.98 -4.25 22.01
CA LYS A 347 15.28 -3.14 22.63
C LYS A 347 14.80 -3.45 24.05
N ILE A 348 14.37 -4.69 24.32
CA ILE A 348 14.00 -5.17 25.66
C ILE A 348 15.22 -5.17 26.58
N GLU A 349 16.33 -5.77 26.16
CA GLU A 349 17.58 -5.81 26.93
C GLU A 349 18.02 -4.39 27.32
N LYS A 350 17.96 -3.46 26.36
CA LYS A 350 18.25 -2.05 26.60
C LYS A 350 17.30 -1.39 27.61
N ILE A 351 16.01 -1.72 27.62
CA ILE A 351 15.05 -1.20 28.61
C ILE A 351 15.38 -1.75 30.00
N LEU A 352 15.78 -3.02 30.10
CA LEU A 352 16.14 -3.69 31.35
C LEU A 352 17.55 -3.34 31.86
N GLY A 353 18.31 -2.50 31.15
CA GLY A 353 19.69 -2.18 31.50
C GLY A 353 20.68 -3.35 31.32
N LYS A 354 20.31 -4.40 30.58
CA LYS A 354 21.19 -5.53 30.24
C LYS A 354 22.10 -5.14 29.07
N LYS A 355 23.36 -5.62 29.08
CA LYS A 355 24.24 -5.52 27.90
C LYS A 355 23.66 -6.39 26.77
N PRO A 356 23.69 -5.93 25.50
CA PRO A 356 23.20 -6.72 24.37
C PRO A 356 23.99 -8.03 24.26
N SER A 357 23.28 -9.14 24.05
CA SER A 357 23.86 -10.49 23.92
C SER A 357 24.31 -10.84 22.50
#